data_AF-X1SL69-F1
#
_entry.id   AF-X1SL69-F1
#
_cell.length_a   1.000
_cell.length_b   1.000
_cell.length_c   1.000
_cell.angle_alpha   90.00
_cell.angle_beta   90.00
_cell.angle_gamma   90.00
#
_symmetry.space_group_name_H-M   'P 1'
#
loop_
_entity.id
_entity.type
_entity.pdbx_description
1 polymer ?
#
loop_
_entity_poly.entity_id
_entity_poly.type
_entity_poly.pdbx_seq_one_letter_code
_entity_poly.pdbx_strand_id
1 'polypeptide(L)' 'MIDLKEFGWNSFFERHFIKYNQQNTTYIPARIISAQRHIYSVLCEYGELKGKITGKFQYEVQSTEKYP' A
#
# COMPACT_ATOMS: atom_id res chain seq x y z
N MET A 1 2.74 11.83 -14.65
CA MET A 1 1.72 11.48 -13.64
C MET A 1 1.46 9.99 -13.81
N ILE A 2 1.68 9.20 -12.76
CA ILE A 2 1.53 7.74 -12.82
C ILE A 2 0.06 7.40 -12.60
N ASP A 3 -0.54 6.66 -13.53
CA ASP A 3 -1.92 6.19 -13.39
C ASP A 3 -1.93 4.80 -12.75
N LEU A 4 -2.48 4.71 -11.53
CA LEU A 4 -2.57 3.47 -10.78
C LEU A 4 -3.44 2.41 -11.48
N LYS A 5 -4.36 2.80 -12.39
CA LYS A 5 -5.22 1.86 -13.12
C LYS A 5 -4.41 0.99 -14.09
N GLU A 6 -3.36 1.54 -14.68
CA GLU A 6 -2.39 0.78 -15.49
C GLU A 6 -1.67 -0.29 -14.66
N PHE A 7 -1.56 -0.05 -13.35
CA PHE A 7 -1.05 -0.99 -12.36
C PHE A 7 -2.18 -1.74 -11.66
N GLY A 8 -3.30 -2.02 -12.32
CA GLY A 8 -4.36 -2.89 -11.81
C GLY A 8 -5.21 -2.32 -10.67
N TRP A 9 -5.10 -1.02 -10.39
CA TRP A 9 -6.03 -0.35 -9.48
C TRP A 9 -7.41 -0.30 -10.14
N ASN A 10 -8.41 -0.84 -9.44
CA ASN A 10 -9.78 -0.94 -9.94
C ASN A 10 -10.77 -0.51 -8.86
N SER A 11 -12.05 -0.44 -9.23
CA SER A 11 -13.12 -0.03 -8.32
C SER A 11 -13.28 -0.96 -7.10
N PHE A 12 -12.78 -2.21 -7.16
CA PHE A 12 -12.78 -3.10 -5.99
C PHE A 12 -11.80 -2.61 -4.92
N PHE A 13 -10.58 -2.25 -5.31
CA PHE A 13 -9.59 -1.69 -4.38
C PHE A 13 -9.98 -0.29 -3.90
N GLU A 14 -10.54 0.53 -4.79
CA GLU A 14 -11.05 1.86 -4.45
C GLU A 14 -12.12 1.78 -3.36
N ARG A 15 -13.12 0.91 -3.50
CA ARG A 15 -14.16 0.70 -2.48
C ARG A 15 -13.57 0.25 -1.13
N HIS A 16 -12.55 -0.61 -1.17
CA HIS A 16 -11.90 -1.07 0.06
C HIS A 16 -11.03 0.03 0.71
N PHE A 17 -10.53 0.97 -0.09
CA PHE A 17 -9.72 2.09 0.37
C PHE A 17 -10.55 3.21 1.01
N ILE A 18 -11.78 3.43 0.55
CA ILE A 18 -12.70 4.47 1.07
C ILE A 18 -12.80 4.42 2.60
N LYS A 19 -12.81 3.23 3.22
CA LYS A 19 -12.90 3.07 4.68
C LYS A 19 -11.73 3.69 5.45
N TYR A 20 -10.56 3.81 4.83
CA TYR A 20 -9.37 4.41 5.45
C TYR A 20 -9.37 5.94 5.29
N ASN A 21 -10.06 6.47 4.27
CA ASN A 21 -10.11 7.89 4.00
C ASN A 21 -11.10 8.66 4.91
N GLN A 22 -11.71 7.99 5.90
CA GLN A 22 -12.77 8.54 6.76
C GLN A 22 -12.27 9.20 8.05
N GLN A 23 -10.96 9.19 8.35
CA GLN A 23 -10.44 9.66 9.64
C GLN A 23 -9.39 10.76 9.52
N ASN A 24 -9.78 11.97 9.13
CA ASN A 24 -9.01 13.23 9.23
C ASN A 24 -7.53 13.20 8.75
N THR A 25 -7.17 12.15 8.03
CA THR A 25 -5.81 11.78 7.63
C THR A 25 -5.92 11.40 6.17
N THR A 26 -5.27 12.19 5.33
CA THR A 26 -5.22 11.91 3.89
C THR A 26 -4.29 10.73 3.66
N TYR A 27 -4.86 9.58 3.32
CA TYR A 27 -4.08 8.44 2.85
C TYR A 27 -4.02 8.48 1.33
N ILE A 28 -2.84 8.15 0.78
CA ILE A 28 -2.64 8.03 -0.66
C ILE A 28 -2.49 6.54 -0.98
N PRO A 29 -3.26 5.98 -1.92
CA PRO A 29 -3.10 4.60 -2.34
C PRO A 29 -1.77 4.42 -3.08
N ALA A 30 -1.09 3.30 -2.81
CA ALA A 30 0.16 2.95 -3.44
C ALA A 30 0.25 1.44 -3.66
N ARG A 31 0.92 1.01 -4.73
CA ARG A 31 1.16 -0.41 -5.05
C ARG A 31 2.55 -0.83 -4.64
N ILE A 32 2.69 -1.97 -3.96
CA ILE A 32 4.01 -2.54 -3.66
C ILE A 32 4.65 -3.03 -4.97
N ILE A 33 5.84 -2.52 -5.28
CA ILE A 33 6.65 -2.93 -6.44
C ILE A 33 7.83 -3.80 -6.05
N SER A 34 8.30 -3.71 -4.80
CA SER A 34 9.37 -4.55 -4.29
C SER A 34 9.32 -4.65 -2.77
N ALA A 35 9.60 -5.84 -2.23
CA ALA A 35 9.78 -6.07 -0.81
C ALA A 35 11.18 -6.69 -0.59
N GLN A 36 12.07 -5.96 0.08
CA GLN A 36 13.43 -6.42 0.36
C GLN A 36 13.78 -6.16 1.83
N ARG A 37 14.05 -7.22 2.60
CA ARG A 37 14.60 -7.14 3.97
C ARG A 37 13.88 -6.10 4.86
N HIS A 38 12.55 -6.09 4.86
CA HIS A 38 11.68 -5.15 5.61
C HIS A 38 11.57 -3.73 5.05
N ILE A 39 12.14 -3.48 3.88
CA ILE A 39 11.95 -2.25 3.11
C ILE A 39 10.98 -2.55 1.97
N TYR A 40 9.90 -1.79 1.91
CA TYR A 40 8.87 -1.92 0.89
C TYR A 40 8.97 -0.71 -0.03
N SER A 41 9.23 -0.97 -1.30
CA SER A 41 9.13 0.05 -2.34
C SER A 41 7.71 0.02 -2.86
N VAL A 42 7.06 1.18 -2.84
CA VAL A 42 5.70 1.37 -3.30
C VAL A 42 5.65 2.44 -4.37
N LEU A 43 4.74 2.29 -5.32
CA LEU A 43 4.50 3.23 -6.40
C LEU A 43 3.14 3.89 -6.19
N CYS A 44 3.11 5.21 -6.10
CA CYS A 44 1.89 6.01 -6.00
C CYS A 44 1.82 7.02 -7.15
N GLU A 45 0.72 7.78 -7.22
CA GLU A 45 0.51 8.82 -8.24
C GLU A 45 1.63 9.89 -8.27
N TYR A 46 2.30 10.10 -7.13
CA TYR A 46 3.42 11.03 -6.97
C TYR A 46 4.79 10.42 -7.33
N GLY A 47 4.87 9.12 -7.63
CA GLY A 47 6.10 8.41 -7.96
C GLY A 47 6.42 7.25 -7.03
N GLU A 48 7.69 6.85 -7.02
CA GLU A 48 8.19 5.75 -6.18
C GLU A 48 8.53 6.26 -4.78
N LEU A 49 7.97 5.61 -3.77
CA LEU A 49 8.22 5.87 -2.35
C LEU A 49 8.78 4.61 -1.69
N LYS A 50 9.70 4.80 -0.75
CA LYS A 50 10.23 3.71 0.08
C LYS A 50 9.66 3.83 1.49
N GLY A 51 8.92 2.82 1.91
CA GLY A 51 8.30 2.74 3.23
C GLY A 51 8.86 1.58 4.04
N LYS A 52 8.85 1.73 5.35
CA LYS A 52 8.95 0.62 6.29
C LYS A 52 7.57 0.36 6.87
N ILE A 53 7.25 -0.90 7.08
CA ILE A 53 6.04 -1.27 7.81
C ILE A 53 6.21 -0.83 9.27
N THR A 54 5.18 -0.25 9.86
CA THR A 54 5.19 0.11 11.29
C THR A 54 5.19 -1.17 12.14
N GLY A 55 5.96 -1.19 13.23
CA GLY A 55 6.19 -2.40 14.03
C GLY A 55 4.92 -3.09 14.54
N LYS A 56 3.80 -2.37 14.66
CA LYS A 56 2.49 -2.94 15.02
C LYS A 56 2.01 -3.97 13.99
N PHE A 57 2.21 -3.71 12.69
CA PHE A 57 1.84 -4.63 11.62
C PHE A 57 2.82 -5.81 11.52
N GLN A 58 4.10 -5.62 11.85
CA GLN A 58 5.08 -6.72 11.91
C GLN A 58 4.76 -7.73 13.00
N TYR A 59 4.13 -7.29 14.10
CA TYR A 59 3.79 -8.15 15.23
C TYR A 59 2.47 -8.92 15.01
N GLU A 60 1.52 -8.36 14.26
CA GLU A 60 0.25 -9.02 13.95
C GLU A 60 0.33 -10.04 12.80
N VAL A 61 1.37 -9.98 11.96
CA VAL A 61 1.55 -10.89 10.82
C VAL A 61 2.37 -12.11 11.27
N GLN A 62 1.68 -13.15 11.75
CA GLN A 62 2.29 -14.43 12.18
C GLN A 62 2.81 -15.32 11.03
N SER A 63 2.49 -15.02 9.77
CA SER A 63 2.91 -15.84 8.62
C SER A 63 3.18 -14.97 7.40
N THR A 64 4.38 -15.14 6.83
CA THR A 64 4.85 -14.56 5.56
C THR A 64 4.04 -15.01 4.33
N GLU A 65 3.06 -15.89 4.52
CA GLU A 65 2.19 -16.44 3.47
C GLU A 65 0.88 -15.65 3.28
N LYS A 66 0.63 -14.64 4.11
CA LYS A 66 -0.48 -13.68 3.95
C LYS A 66 0.00 -12.33 3.42
N TYR A 67 0.83 -12.36 2.39
CA TYR A 67 1.02 -11.19 1.54
C TYR A 67 0.08 -11.33 0.34
N PRO A 68 -0.79 -10.36 0.04
CA PRO A 68 -1.44 -10.27 -1.27
C PRO A 68 -0.42 -9.94 -2.37
#